data_AF-A0A7I7YK53-F1
#
_entry.id   AF-A0A7I7YK53-F1
#
_cell.length_a   1.000
_cell.length_b   1.000
_cell.length_c   1.000
_cell.angle_alpha   90.00
_cell.angle_beta   90.00
_cell.angle_gamma   90.00
#
_symmetry.space_group_name_H-M   'P 1'
#
loop_
_entity.id
_entity.type
_entity.pdbx_description
1 polymer ?
#
loop_
_entity_poly.entity_id
_entity_poly.type
_entity_poly.pdbx_seq_one_letter_code
_entity_poly.pdbx_strand_id
1 'polypeptide(L)'
;MLEIAYRCADGEPGVVKTAPKLPDGTPFPTLYYLTHPALTAAASRLEATGLMREMTSRLALDPELAAAYRRAHESYLAERDAIEPLGTRFSAGGMPDRVKCLHVLIAHSLAKGPGVNPFGDEALALLAAEPSTAAVLRWP
;
A
#
# COMPACT_ATOMS: atom_id res chain seq x y z
N MET A 1 -4.13 -15.83 5.96
CA MET A 1 -4.89 -14.57 5.80
C MET A 1 -5.66 -14.33 7.09
N LEU A 2 -5.68 -13.08 7.58
CA LEU A 2 -6.37 -12.70 8.81
C LEU A 2 -7.78 -12.18 8.54
N GLU A 3 -7.92 -11.25 7.60
CA GLU A 3 -9.21 -10.65 7.22
C GLU A 3 -9.17 -10.07 5.80
N ILE A 4 -10.34 -9.76 5.24
CA ILE A 4 -10.45 -8.94 4.02
C ILE A 4 -10.47 -7.48 4.49
N ALA A 5 -9.41 -6.75 4.18
CA ALA A 5 -9.27 -5.34 4.59
C ALA A 5 -10.02 -4.39 3.64
N TYR A 6 -10.27 -4.81 2.39
CA TYR A 6 -10.99 -4.02 1.41
C TYR A 6 -11.69 -4.91 0.38
N ARG A 7 -12.93 -4.54 0.01
CA ARG A 7 -13.68 -5.15 -1.10
C ARG A 7 -13.91 -4.14 -2.22
N CYS A 8 -13.71 -4.59 -3.44
CA CYS A 8 -13.95 -3.82 -4.66
C CYS A 8 -15.45 -3.60 -4.91
N ALA A 9 -15.78 -2.82 -5.95
CA ALA A 9 -17.14 -2.54 -6.39
C ALA A 9 -17.95 -3.80 -6.73
N ASP A 10 -17.30 -4.76 -7.36
CA ASP A 10 -17.82 -6.08 -7.72
C ASP A 10 -17.95 -7.06 -6.54
N GLY A 11 -17.48 -6.68 -5.35
CA GLY A 11 -17.55 -7.49 -4.12
C GLY A 11 -16.34 -8.41 -3.89
N GLU A 12 -15.45 -8.54 -4.87
CA GLU A 12 -14.23 -9.33 -4.77
C GLU A 12 -13.23 -8.69 -3.78
N PRO A 13 -12.40 -9.49 -3.09
CA PRO A 13 -11.39 -8.97 -2.18
C PRO A 13 -10.32 -8.20 -2.96
N GLY A 14 -10.24 -6.90 -2.70
CA GLY A 14 -9.19 -6.04 -3.25
C GLY A 14 -7.92 -6.04 -2.42
N VAL A 15 -8.07 -6.10 -1.10
CA VAL A 15 -6.93 -6.19 -0.16
C VAL A 15 -7.24 -7.20 0.93
N VAL A 16 -6.25 -8.01 1.25
CA VAL A 16 -6.28 -8.90 2.41
C VAL A 16 -5.24 -8.47 3.44
N LYS A 17 -5.56 -8.67 4.71
CA LYS A 17 -4.61 -8.51 5.81
C LYS A 17 -3.95 -9.85 6.10
N THR A 18 -2.63 -9.87 6.22
CA THR A 18 -1.82 -11.10 6.36
C THR A 18 -1.15 -11.18 7.73
N ALA A 19 -0.84 -12.39 8.17
CA ALA A 19 -0.02 -12.57 9.37
C ALA A 19 1.40 -12.04 9.08
N PRO A 20 2.09 -11.42 10.07
CA PRO A 20 3.46 -10.95 9.88
C PRO A 20 4.46 -12.06 9.55
N LYS A 21 4.16 -13.31 9.90
CA LYS A 21 4.99 -14.49 9.61
C LYS A 21 4.20 -15.58 8.89
N LEU A 22 4.91 -16.37 8.10
CA LEU A 22 4.47 -17.66 7.57
C LEU A 22 4.41 -18.71 8.70
N PRO A 23 3.75 -19.87 8.49
CA PRO A 23 3.68 -20.93 9.51
C PRO A 23 5.03 -21.48 9.97
N ASP A 24 6.07 -21.36 9.14
CA ASP A 24 7.45 -21.74 9.47
C ASP A 24 8.24 -20.63 10.21
N GLY A 25 7.59 -19.52 10.53
CA GLY A 25 8.18 -18.35 11.20
C GLY A 25 8.87 -17.36 10.25
N THR A 26 8.94 -17.63 8.95
CA THR A 26 9.53 -16.72 7.97
C THR A 26 8.75 -15.39 7.90
N PRO A 27 9.40 -14.22 7.97
CA PRO A 27 8.72 -12.93 7.81
C PRO A 27 7.97 -12.84 6.47
N PHE A 28 6.67 -12.52 6.54
CA PHE A 28 5.87 -12.24 5.35
C PHE A 28 6.14 -10.79 4.87
N PRO A 29 6.22 -10.53 3.56
CA PRO A 29 6.76 -9.27 3.04
C PRO A 29 5.86 -8.04 3.28
N THR A 30 4.59 -8.24 3.63
CA THR A 30 3.63 -7.17 3.90
C THR A 30 2.52 -7.61 4.85
N LEU A 31 1.85 -6.64 5.49
CA LEU A 31 0.64 -6.78 6.26
C LEU A 31 -0.61 -6.63 5.38
N TYR A 32 -0.53 -5.84 4.31
CA TYR A 32 -1.63 -5.56 3.38
C TYR A 32 -1.25 -5.99 1.97
N TYR A 33 -1.91 -7.01 1.46
CA TYR A 33 -1.61 -7.61 0.16
C TYR A 33 -2.73 -7.29 -0.84
N LEU A 34 -2.36 -6.64 -1.95
CA LEU A 34 -3.27 -6.32 -3.05
C LEU A 34 -3.60 -7.59 -3.84
N THR A 35 -4.87 -7.95 -3.91
CA THR A 35 -5.31 -9.24 -4.47
C THR A 35 -6.12 -9.12 -5.76
N HIS A 36 -6.82 -8.00 -5.99
CA HIS A 36 -7.70 -7.90 -7.15
C HIS A 36 -6.89 -7.84 -8.46
N PRO A 37 -7.11 -8.76 -9.44
CA PRO A 37 -6.28 -8.85 -10.64
C PRO A 37 -6.17 -7.54 -11.43
N ALA A 38 -7.29 -6.81 -11.59
CA ALA A 38 -7.30 -5.53 -12.31
C ALA A 38 -6.45 -4.46 -11.60
N LEU A 39 -6.51 -4.40 -10.27
CA LEU A 39 -5.75 -3.42 -9.47
C LEU A 39 -4.27 -3.77 -9.45
N THR A 40 -3.93 -5.05 -9.31
CA THR A 40 -2.54 -5.55 -9.40
C THR A 40 -1.93 -5.26 -10.77
N ALA A 41 -2.67 -5.52 -11.85
CA ALA A 41 -2.21 -5.21 -13.20
C ALA A 41 -2.01 -3.70 -13.41
N ALA A 42 -2.92 -2.86 -12.90
CA ALA A 42 -2.78 -1.41 -13.00
C ALA A 42 -1.61 -0.86 -12.17
N ALA A 43 -1.43 -1.36 -10.94
CA ALA A 43 -0.27 -1.03 -10.12
C ALA A 43 1.05 -1.38 -10.84
N SER A 44 1.14 -2.55 -11.46
CA SER A 44 2.29 -2.95 -12.26
C SER A 44 2.54 -2.03 -13.45
N ARG A 45 1.49 -1.58 -14.15
CA ARG A 45 1.62 -0.60 -15.25
C ARG A 45 2.14 0.74 -14.73
N LEU A 46 1.60 1.25 -13.62
CA LEU A 46 2.08 2.49 -13.00
C LEU A 46 3.53 2.38 -12.53
N GLU A 47 3.95 1.23 -11.98
CA GLU A 47 5.34 1.01 -11.57
C GLU A 47 6.31 1.14 -12.75
N ALA A 48 5.88 0.78 -13.97
CA ALA A 48 6.68 0.87 -15.19
C ALA A 48 6.82 2.28 -15.77
N THR A 49 6.05 3.27 -15.31
CA THR A 49 6.09 4.65 -15.84
C THR A 49 7.25 5.48 -15.29
N GLY A 50 7.92 4.99 -14.23
CA GLY A 50 8.93 5.75 -13.49
C GLY A 50 8.37 6.57 -12.32
N LEU A 51 7.05 6.50 -12.06
CA LEU A 51 6.37 7.22 -10.99
C LEU A 51 7.02 7.02 -9.61
N MET A 52 7.44 5.80 -9.28
CA MET A 52 8.09 5.52 -7.99
C MET A 52 9.38 6.31 -7.77
N ARG A 53 10.15 6.54 -8.84
CA ARG A 53 11.38 7.33 -8.78
C ARG A 53 11.05 8.80 -8.50
N GLU A 54 10.04 9.34 -9.17
CA GLU A 54 9.55 10.70 -8.94
C GLU A 54 9.03 10.89 -7.52
N MET A 55 8.15 9.99 -7.05
CA MET A 55 7.65 9.98 -5.68
C MET A 55 8.80 9.93 -4.66
N THR A 56 9.80 9.08 -4.89
CA THR A 56 10.99 9.01 -4.03
C THR A 56 11.76 10.34 -4.02
N SER A 57 11.96 10.98 -5.18
CA SER A 57 12.64 12.28 -5.25
C SER A 57 11.90 13.38 -4.49
N ARG A 58 10.56 13.36 -4.49
CA ARG A 58 9.73 14.34 -3.77
C ARG A 58 9.92 14.30 -2.25
N LEU A 59 10.25 13.14 -1.67
CA LEU A 59 10.53 13.02 -0.23
C LEU A 59 11.70 13.90 0.24
N ALA A 60 12.66 14.20 -0.64
CA ALA A 60 13.78 15.09 -0.32
C ALA A 60 13.43 16.58 -0.45
N LEU A 61 12.37 16.91 -1.18
CA LEU A 61 12.00 18.27 -1.56
C LEU A 61 10.82 18.81 -0.75
N ASP A 62 10.00 17.91 -0.20
CA ASP A 62 8.77 18.25 0.53
C ASP A 62 8.80 17.62 1.94
N PRO A 63 9.18 18.40 2.97
CA PRO A 63 9.23 17.92 4.35
C PRO A 63 7.87 17.50 4.91
N GLU A 64 6.77 18.11 4.46
CA GLU A 64 5.42 17.79 4.93
C GLU A 64 4.96 16.44 4.37
N LEU A 65 5.21 16.19 3.09
CA LEU A 65 5.00 14.90 2.45
C LEU A 65 5.85 13.81 3.11
N ALA A 66 7.13 14.09 3.37
CA ALA A 66 8.01 13.15 4.06
C ALA A 66 7.52 12.83 5.48
N ALA A 67 7.04 13.83 6.21
CA ALA A 67 6.44 13.63 7.53
C ALA A 67 5.15 12.81 7.46
N ALA A 68 4.28 13.05 6.46
CA ALA A 68 3.07 12.27 6.26
C ALA A 68 3.38 10.80 5.92
N TYR A 69 4.33 10.55 5.02
CA TYR A 69 4.75 9.20 4.67
C TYR A 69 5.44 8.47 5.84
N ARG A 70 6.16 9.19 6.70
CA ARG A 70 6.71 8.65 7.95
C ARG A 70 5.63 8.28 8.97
N ARG A 71 4.57 9.09 9.10
CA ARG A 71 3.41 8.71 9.94
C ARG A 71 2.71 7.45 9.41
N ALA A 72 2.56 7.33 8.09
CA ALA A 72 2.03 6.13 7.46
C ALA A 72 2.87 4.88 7.81
N HIS A 73 4.20 5.02 7.72
CA HIS A 73 5.17 4.00 8.09
C HIS A 73 5.04 3.55 9.55
N GLU A 74 5.01 4.50 10.48
CA GLU A 74 4.92 4.23 11.92
C GLU A 74 3.60 3.57 12.29
N SER A 75 2.48 4.06 11.74
CA SER A 75 1.16 3.43 11.91
C SER A 75 1.14 1.99 11.40
N TYR A 76 1.77 1.74 10.24
CA TYR A 76 1.87 0.40 9.68
C TYR A 76 2.66 -0.54 10.58
N LEU A 77 3.82 -0.10 11.10
CA LEU A 77 4.65 -0.90 12.00
C LEU A 77 3.90 -1.21 13.30
N ALA A 78 3.26 -0.22 13.90
CA ALA A 78 2.49 -0.39 15.12
C ALA A 78 1.38 -1.44 14.95
N GLU A 79 0.66 -1.40 13.83
CA GLU A 79 -0.40 -2.37 13.56
C GLU A 79 0.13 -3.78 13.28
N ARG A 80 1.24 -3.91 12.54
CA ARG A 80 1.89 -5.20 12.31
C ARG A 80 2.38 -5.81 13.62
N ASP A 81 3.09 -5.03 14.42
CA ASP A 81 3.75 -5.51 15.63
C ASP A 81 2.75 -5.81 16.76
N ALA A 82 1.55 -5.21 16.72
CA ALA A 82 0.43 -5.59 17.58
C ALA A 82 -0.12 -7.00 17.29
N ILE A 83 0.06 -7.52 16.06
CA ILE A 83 -0.30 -8.89 15.70
C ILE A 83 0.82 -9.84 16.10
N GLU A 84 2.02 -9.57 15.58
CA GLU A 84 3.22 -10.30 15.92
C GLU A 84 4.46 -9.47 15.57
N PRO A 85 5.37 -9.20 16.54
CA PRO A 85 6.55 -8.41 16.29
C PRO A 85 7.55 -9.16 15.39
N LEU A 86 8.06 -8.47 14.37
CA LEU A 86 9.15 -8.97 13.52
C LEU A 86 10.54 -8.57 14.01
N GLY A 87 10.64 -7.68 14.99
CA GLY A 87 11.91 -7.12 15.45
C GLY A 87 12.62 -6.26 14.39
N THR A 88 11.91 -5.85 13.33
CA THR A 88 12.45 -5.01 12.26
C THR A 88 11.76 -3.66 12.23
N ARG A 89 12.51 -2.62 11.83
CA ARG A 89 11.95 -1.29 11.55
C ARG A 89 11.57 -1.10 10.09
N PHE A 90 11.69 -2.15 9.28
CA PHE A 90 11.28 -2.09 7.88
C PHE A 90 9.79 -2.38 7.79
N SER A 91 9.05 -1.44 7.22
CA SER A 91 7.67 -1.69 6.77
C SER A 91 7.69 -2.16 5.30
N ALA A 92 6.56 -2.04 4.61
CA ALA A 92 6.46 -2.40 3.21
C ALA A 92 6.59 -1.19 2.27
N GLY A 93 6.75 -1.44 0.97
CA GLY A 93 6.71 -0.38 -0.05
C GLY A 93 7.91 0.56 -0.08
N GLY A 94 8.93 0.34 0.77
CA GLY A 94 10.12 1.20 0.83
C GLY A 94 9.99 2.37 1.81
N MET A 95 8.83 2.49 2.47
CA MET A 95 8.58 3.43 3.55
C MET A 95 9.65 3.36 4.65
N PRO A 96 10.01 4.50 5.27
CA PRO A 96 9.51 5.85 4.98
C PRO A 96 10.38 6.65 4.00
N ASP A 97 11.50 6.10 3.54
CA ASP A 97 12.52 6.93 2.87
C ASP A 97 12.53 6.80 1.34
N ARG A 98 11.76 5.84 0.79
CA ARG A 98 11.61 5.65 -0.66
C ARG A 98 10.29 4.98 -1.03
N VAL A 99 9.99 4.98 -2.32
CA VAL A 99 8.91 4.18 -2.92
C VAL A 99 9.55 3.06 -3.74
N LYS A 100 9.34 1.81 -3.33
CA LYS A 100 9.88 0.60 -4.00
C LYS A 100 8.81 -0.25 -4.68
N CYS A 101 7.55 -0.12 -4.27
CA CYS A 101 6.45 -0.92 -4.78
C CYS A 101 5.12 -0.21 -4.48
N LEU A 102 4.34 0.09 -5.51
CA LEU A 102 3.02 0.73 -5.40
C LEU A 102 1.95 -0.24 -4.93
N HIS A 103 2.04 -1.54 -5.26
CA HIS A 103 1.05 -2.54 -4.87
C HIS A 103 0.70 -2.47 -3.38
N VAL A 104 1.73 -2.35 -2.54
CA VAL A 104 1.54 -2.31 -1.10
C VAL A 104 1.16 -0.93 -0.56
N LEU A 105 1.54 0.16 -1.24
CA LEU A 105 1.08 1.50 -0.84
C LEU A 105 -0.40 1.69 -1.18
N ILE A 106 -0.83 1.20 -2.35
CA ILE A 106 -2.23 1.09 -2.75
C ILE A 106 -2.99 0.21 -1.76
N ALA A 107 -2.48 -0.99 -1.45
CA ALA A 107 -3.11 -1.89 -0.49
C ALA A 107 -3.27 -1.26 0.90
N HIS A 108 -2.23 -0.55 1.38
CA HIS A 108 -2.28 0.15 2.65
C HIS A 108 -3.35 1.24 2.66
N SER A 109 -3.45 2.03 1.60
CA SER A 109 -4.43 3.12 1.49
C SER A 109 -5.86 2.59 1.39
N LEU A 110 -6.10 1.56 0.58
CA LEU A 110 -7.40 0.88 0.50
C LEU A 110 -7.83 0.28 1.84
N ALA A 111 -6.90 -0.26 2.61
CA ALA A 111 -7.19 -0.87 3.91
C ALA A 111 -7.47 0.15 5.03
N LYS A 112 -6.81 1.32 5.00
CA LYS A 112 -6.90 2.32 6.08
C LYS A 112 -7.80 3.51 5.76
N GLY A 113 -8.07 3.74 4.48
CA GLY A 113 -8.81 4.88 3.97
C GLY A 113 -7.90 6.05 3.53
N PRO A 114 -8.52 7.07 2.89
CA PRO A 114 -7.80 8.23 2.35
C PRO A 114 -7.05 9.02 3.42
N GLY A 115 -5.94 9.64 3.03
CA GLY A 115 -5.12 10.51 3.89
C GLY A 115 -4.12 9.77 4.76
N VAL A 116 -4.12 8.43 4.74
CA VAL A 116 -3.21 7.62 5.57
C VAL A 116 -1.86 7.45 4.90
N ASN A 117 -1.81 7.21 3.60
CA ASN A 117 -0.56 6.98 2.88
C ASN A 117 -0.54 7.82 1.60
N PRO A 118 0.18 8.96 1.59
CA PRO A 118 0.03 9.97 0.54
C PRO A 118 0.35 9.44 -0.87
N PHE A 119 1.34 8.56 -1.01
CA PHE A 119 1.67 7.98 -2.32
C PHE A 119 0.74 6.86 -2.75
N GLY A 120 0.16 6.13 -1.79
CA GLY A 120 -0.86 5.15 -2.11
C GLY A 120 -2.16 5.82 -2.54
N ASP A 121 -2.53 6.94 -1.90
CA ASP A 121 -3.66 7.79 -2.28
C ASP A 121 -3.48 8.39 -3.68
N GLU A 122 -2.27 8.90 -3.97
CA GLU A 122 -1.93 9.43 -5.31
C GLU A 122 -2.02 8.35 -6.39
N ALA A 123 -1.49 7.15 -6.13
CA ALA A 123 -1.60 6.03 -7.06
C ALA A 123 -3.05 5.59 -7.26
N LEU A 124 -3.87 5.60 -6.20
CA LEU A 124 -5.30 5.31 -6.29
C LEU A 124 -6.06 6.34 -7.12
N ALA A 125 -5.73 7.63 -6.99
CA ALA A 125 -6.32 8.68 -7.83
C ALA A 125 -6.03 8.45 -9.32
N LEU A 126 -4.80 8.03 -9.66
CA LEU A 126 -4.44 7.67 -11.04
C LEU A 126 -5.23 6.45 -11.54
N LEU A 127 -5.34 5.39 -10.73
CA LEU A 127 -6.14 4.21 -11.06
C LEU A 127 -7.64 4.53 -11.19
N ALA A 128 -8.18 5.43 -10.37
CA ALA A 128 -9.58 5.84 -10.43
C ALA A 128 -9.90 6.59 -11.73
N ALA A 129 -8.92 7.28 -12.32
CA ALA A 129 -9.05 7.93 -13.62
C ALA A 129 -8.92 6.96 -14.82
N GLU A 130 -8.34 5.77 -14.62
CA GLU A 130 -8.23 4.75 -15.67
C GLU A 130 -9.57 3.99 -15.85
N PRO A 131 -10.16 3.94 -17.06
CA PRO A 131 -11.44 3.26 -17.28
C PRO A 131 -11.44 1.78 -16.85
N SER A 132 -10.29 1.10 -16.96
CA SER A 132 -10.15 -0.32 -16.63
C SER A 132 -10.26 -0.63 -15.13
N THR A 133 -10.05 0.37 -14.27
CA THR A 133 -10.03 0.23 -12.81
C THR A 133 -11.07 1.10 -12.11
N ALA A 134 -11.58 2.14 -12.76
CA ALA A 134 -12.65 3.00 -12.25
C ALA A 134 -13.90 2.20 -11.84
N ALA A 135 -14.28 1.20 -12.63
CA ALA A 135 -15.45 0.35 -12.32
C ALA A 135 -15.24 -0.61 -11.14
N VAL A 136 -13.98 -0.85 -10.75
CA VAL A 136 -13.59 -1.81 -9.70
C VAL A 136 -13.32 -1.07 -8.38
N LEU A 137 -12.81 0.15 -8.43
CA LEU A 137 -12.46 0.93 -7.25
C LEU A 137 -13.70 1.56 -6.59
N ARG A 138 -13.87 1.28 -5.29
CA ARG A 138 -14.61 2.12 -4.35
C ARG A 138 -13.61 3.04 -3.64
N TRP A 139 -13.21 4.12 -4.30
CA TRP A 139 -12.31 5.12 -3.74
C TRP A 139 -12.95 6.51 -3.94
N PRO A 140 -12.99 7.37 -2.91
CA PRO A 140 -13.65 8.68 -2.99
C PRO A 140 -12.90 9.68 -3.87
#